data_AF-A0A3E0DRN8-F1
#
_entry.id   AF-A0A3E0DRN8-F1
#
_cell.length_a   1.000
_cell.length_b   1.000
_cell.length_c   1.000
_cell.angle_alpha   90.00
_cell.angle_beta   90.00
_cell.angle_gamma   90.00
#
_symmetry.space_group_name_H-M   'P 1'
#
loop_
_entity.id
_entity.type
_entity.pdbx_description
1 polymer ?
#
loop_
_entity_poly.entity_id
_entity_poly.type
_entity_poly.pdbx_seq_one_letter_code
_entity_poly.pdbx_strand_id
1 'polypeptide(L)'
;MGKQVSDELSDVTYWLALQIAKDEHVIDLDSAYQGSAELDVLYQLLTSKAQLYWWRHYGIELSPVMVNNAFFRAVAMLHERRLEFNRSRHGADTSWVKELLHL
;
A
#
# COMPACT_ATOMS: atom_id res chain seq x y z
N MET A 1 23.30 21.57 2.43
CA MET A 1 22.90 20.14 2.42
C MET A 1 21.38 20.11 2.29
N GLY A 2 20.87 19.80 1.10
CA GLY A 2 19.45 20.02 0.74
C GLY A 2 18.90 18.91 -0.14
N LYS A 3 19.10 17.66 0.26
CA LYS A 3 18.56 16.45 -0.36
C LYS A 3 18.27 15.46 0.75
N GLN A 4 17.02 15.33 1.21
CA GLN A 4 16.59 14.18 2.03
C GLN A 4 15.09 14.08 2.32
N VAL A 5 14.27 15.11 2.05
CA VAL A 5 12.82 15.02 2.36
C VAL A 5 12.02 14.21 1.31
N SER A 6 12.55 14.07 0.08
CA SER A 6 11.85 13.41 -1.02
C SER A 6 11.85 11.87 -0.93
N ASP A 7 12.81 11.27 -0.23
CA ASP A 7 12.97 9.81 -0.20
C ASP A 7 12.22 9.18 0.98
N GLU A 8 12.05 9.89 2.10
CA GLU A 8 11.39 9.37 3.30
C GLU A 8 9.94 8.92 3.05
N LEU A 9 9.16 9.66 2.25
CA LEU A 9 7.78 9.26 1.94
C LEU A 9 7.74 7.94 1.16
N SER A 10 8.62 7.80 0.17
CA SER A 10 8.70 6.61 -0.68
C SER A 10 9.20 5.41 0.11
N ASP A 11 10.20 5.59 0.97
CA ASP A 11 10.75 4.55 1.83
C ASP A 11 9.72 4.04 2.85
N VAL A 12 9.00 4.96 3.49
CA VAL A 12 7.92 4.59 4.43
C VAL A 12 6.78 3.88 3.69
N THR A 13 6.41 4.35 2.51
CA THR A 13 5.38 3.71 1.67
C THR A 13 5.78 2.28 1.32
N TYR A 14 7.01 2.09 0.86
CA TYR A 14 7.53 0.78 0.47
C TYR A 14 7.57 -0.19 1.64
N TRP A 15 8.08 0.25 2.79
CA TRP A 15 8.13 -0.59 3.98
C TRP A 15 6.74 -0.98 4.47
N LEU A 16 5.78 -0.04 4.48
CA LEU A 16 4.39 -0.32 4.85
C LEU A 16 3.77 -1.33 3.89
N ALA A 17 4.01 -1.21 2.59
CA ALA A 17 3.54 -2.19 1.61
C ALA A 17 4.10 -3.60 1.88
N LEU A 18 5.37 -3.70 2.27
CA LEU A 18 5.96 -4.98 2.67
C LEU A 18 5.34 -5.54 3.96
N GLN A 19 4.99 -4.70 4.93
CA GLN A 19 4.30 -5.19 6.14
C GLN A 19 2.89 -5.69 5.81
N ILE A 20 2.13 -4.92 5.03
CA ILE A 20 0.76 -5.31 4.61
C ILE A 20 0.79 -6.60 3.80
N ALA A 21 1.75 -6.75 2.88
CA ALA A 21 1.89 -7.96 2.06
C ALA A 21 2.31 -9.20 2.87
N LYS A 22 2.95 -9.05 4.03
CA LYS A 22 3.22 -10.18 4.93
C LYS A 22 1.96 -10.64 5.67
N ASP A 23 1.04 -9.71 5.90
CA ASP A 23 -0.23 -9.95 6.59
C ASP A 23 -1.38 -10.25 5.59
N GLU A 24 -1.08 -10.50 4.30
CA GLU A 24 -2.02 -10.63 3.17
C GLU A 24 -3.03 -11.80 3.33
N HIS A 25 -2.76 -12.75 4.22
CA HIS A 25 -3.70 -13.84 4.55
C HIS A 25 -4.80 -13.45 5.55
N VAL A 26 -4.68 -12.28 6.19
CA VAL A 26 -5.62 -11.83 7.24
C VAL A 26 -6.54 -10.72 6.73
N ILE A 27 -6.23 -10.10 5.59
CA ILE A 27 -6.81 -8.83 5.18
C ILE A 27 -7.37 -8.96 3.77
N ASP A 28 -8.69 -8.91 3.64
CA ASP A 28 -9.29 -8.71 2.33
C ASP A 28 -9.10 -7.24 1.91
N LEU A 29 -8.06 -6.99 1.10
CA LEU A 29 -7.75 -5.64 0.60
C LEU A 29 -8.89 -5.02 -0.20
N ASP A 30 -9.79 -5.83 -0.77
CA ASP A 30 -10.91 -5.33 -1.57
C ASP A 30 -12.05 -4.80 -0.68
N SER A 31 -12.28 -5.42 0.49
CA SER A 31 -13.17 -4.88 1.52
C SER A 31 -12.51 -3.72 2.28
N ALA A 32 -11.21 -3.81 2.52
CA ALA A 32 -10.43 -2.80 3.22
C ALA A 32 -10.46 -1.45 2.49
N TYR A 33 -10.30 -1.45 1.17
CA TYR A 33 -10.36 -0.23 0.35
C TYR A 33 -11.72 0.49 0.41
N GLN A 34 -12.81 -0.20 0.79
CA GLN A 34 -14.16 0.37 0.90
C GLN A 34 -14.46 1.01 2.28
N GLY A 35 -13.47 1.07 3.18
CA GLY A 35 -13.65 1.66 4.52
C GLY A 35 -14.11 0.66 5.58
N SER A 36 -13.50 -0.53 5.59
CA SER A 36 -13.77 -1.57 6.60
C SER A 36 -13.14 -1.23 7.97
N ALA A 37 -13.70 -1.77 9.05
CA ALA A 37 -13.10 -1.65 10.39
C ALA A 37 -11.71 -2.32 10.47
N GLU A 38 -11.48 -3.32 9.64
CA GLU A 38 -10.20 -4.01 9.48
C GLU A 38 -9.11 -3.05 8.97
N LEU A 39 -9.46 -2.14 8.04
CA LEU A 39 -8.55 -1.11 7.55
C LEU A 39 -8.16 -0.15 8.67
N ASP A 40 -9.11 0.27 9.51
CA ASP A 40 -8.84 1.18 10.63
C ASP A 40 -7.89 0.54 11.66
N VAL A 41 -8.10 -0.75 11.97
CA VAL A 41 -7.21 -1.50 12.87
C VAL A 41 -5.80 -1.61 12.28
N LEU A 42 -5.69 -1.93 11.00
CA LEU A 42 -4.41 -2.01 10.30
C LEU A 42 -3.70 -0.68 10.25
N TYR A 43 -4.44 0.39 9.94
CA TYR A 43 -3.94 1.74 9.93
C TYR A 43 -3.32 2.07 11.29
N GLN A 44 -4.07 1.89 12.39
CA GLN A 44 -3.55 2.19 13.74
C GLN A 44 -2.30 1.35 14.08
N LEU A 45 -2.32 0.06 13.79
CA LEU A 45 -1.23 -0.86 14.10
C LEU A 45 0.04 -0.54 13.29
N LEU A 46 -0.09 -0.40 11.97
CA LEU A 46 1.04 -0.27 11.06
C LEU A 46 1.64 1.15 11.08
N THR A 47 0.82 2.19 11.24
CA THR A 47 1.34 3.55 11.41
C THR A 47 2.13 3.69 12.71
N SER A 48 1.66 3.09 13.81
CA SER A 48 2.41 3.05 15.07
C SER A 48 3.71 2.26 14.96
N LYS A 49 3.69 1.11 14.27
CA LYS A 49 4.90 0.31 14.01
C LYS A 49 5.90 1.06 13.14
N ALA A 50 5.44 1.77 12.10
CA ALA A 50 6.29 2.59 11.25
C ALA A 50 6.96 3.70 12.07
N GLN A 51 6.19 4.44 12.88
CA GLN A 51 6.74 5.48 13.75
C GLN A 51 7.85 4.92 14.65
N LEU A 52 7.58 3.79 15.31
CA LEU A 52 8.55 3.16 16.20
C LEU A 52 9.79 2.64 15.46
N TYR A 53 9.61 2.05 14.28
CA TYR A 53 10.70 1.53 13.46
C TYR A 53 11.64 2.65 13.02
N TRP A 54 11.11 3.74 12.47
CA TRP A 54 11.92 4.87 12.02
C TRP A 54 12.63 5.55 13.17
N TRP A 55 11.96 5.71 14.30
CA TRP A 55 12.57 6.28 15.48
C TRP A 55 13.72 5.40 16.01
N ARG A 56 13.51 4.09 16.11
CA ARG A 56 14.54 3.16 16.65
C ARG A 56 15.73 2.96 15.73
N HIS A 57 15.51 2.88 14.41
CA HIS A 57 16.58 2.53 13.47
C HIS A 57 17.30 3.74 12.90
N TYR A 58 16.62 4.89 12.79
CA TYR A 58 17.16 6.08 12.14
C TYR A 58 17.12 7.33 13.02
N GLY A 59 16.50 7.27 14.21
CA GLY A 59 16.32 8.45 15.07
C GLY A 59 15.36 9.48 14.48
N ILE A 60 14.54 9.09 13.51
CA ILE A 60 13.64 9.99 12.78
C ILE A 60 12.23 9.88 13.34
N GLU A 61 11.65 11.02 13.69
CA GLU A 61 10.22 11.12 14.02
C GLU A 61 9.44 11.44 12.75
N LEU A 62 8.66 10.47 12.26
CA LEU A 62 7.82 10.70 11.09
C LEU A 62 6.65 11.63 11.46
N SER A 63 6.30 12.54 10.56
CA SER A 63 5.12 13.39 10.78
C SER A 63 3.84 12.57 10.59
N PRO A 64 2.75 12.83 11.34
CA PRO A 64 1.48 12.12 11.17
C PRO A 64 0.97 12.18 9.72
N VAL A 65 1.11 13.35 9.08
CA VAL A 65 0.70 13.54 7.67
C VAL A 65 1.53 12.65 6.73
N MET A 66 2.83 12.49 6.97
CA MET A 66 3.71 11.64 6.18
C MET A 66 3.28 10.17 6.28
N VAL A 67 3.13 9.66 7.51
CA VAL A 67 2.79 8.25 7.74
C VAL A 67 1.41 7.91 7.17
N ASN A 68 0.44 8.82 7.30
CA ASN A 68 -0.89 8.65 6.75
C ASN A 68 -0.86 8.52 5.23
N ASN A 69 -0.19 9.46 4.56
CA ASN A 69 -0.06 9.41 3.10
C ASN A 69 0.68 8.16 2.64
N ALA A 70 1.75 7.77 3.34
CA ALA A 70 2.50 6.56 3.03
C ALA A 70 1.64 5.30 3.16
N PHE A 71 0.82 5.21 4.20
CA PHE A 71 -0.07 4.08 4.42
C PHE A 71 -1.10 3.94 3.30
N PHE A 72 -1.84 5.00 2.98
CA PHE A 72 -2.87 4.91 1.94
C PHE A 72 -2.27 4.68 0.55
N ARG A 73 -1.07 5.22 0.27
CA ARG A 73 -0.32 4.90 -0.95
C ARG A 73 0.05 3.42 -1.02
N ALA A 74 0.51 2.84 0.08
CA ALA A 74 0.86 1.42 0.15
C ALA A 74 -0.36 0.52 -0.10
N VAL A 75 -1.50 0.83 0.52
CA VAL A 75 -2.76 0.11 0.31
C VAL A 75 -3.21 0.21 -1.15
N ALA A 76 -3.22 1.41 -1.72
CA ALA A 76 -3.62 1.62 -3.11
C ALA A 76 -2.73 0.86 -4.10
N MET A 77 -1.41 0.90 -3.89
CA MET A 77 -0.43 0.17 -4.72
C MET A 77 -0.66 -1.35 -4.68
N LEU A 78 -0.95 -1.91 -3.50
CA LEU A 78 -1.24 -3.34 -3.37
C LEU A 78 -2.58 -3.72 -4.00
N HIS A 79 -3.60 -2.88 -3.84
CA HIS A 79 -4.90 -3.08 -4.48
C HIS A 79 -4.80 -3.06 -6.01
N GLU A 80 -4.08 -2.09 -6.58
CA GLU A 80 -3.83 -2.00 -8.02
C GLU A 80 -3.09 -3.24 -8.54
N ARG A 81 -2.05 -3.67 -7.84
CA ARG A 81 -1.33 -4.91 -8.16
C ARG A 81 -2.24 -6.13 -8.14
N ARG A 82 -3.16 -6.25 -7.17
CA ARG A 82 -4.13 -7.34 -7.07
C ARG A 82 -5.12 -7.30 -8.23
N LEU A 83 -5.62 -6.13 -8.60
CA LEU A 83 -6.48 -5.94 -9.77
C LEU A 83 -5.77 -6.35 -11.06
N GLU A 84 -4.53 -5.92 -11.28
CA GLU A 84 -3.73 -6.33 -12.44
C GLU A 84 -3.48 -7.83 -12.46
N PHE A 85 -3.14 -8.43 -11.32
CA PHE A 85 -2.97 -9.87 -11.20
C PHE A 85 -4.26 -10.60 -11.60
N ASN A 86 -5.41 -10.18 -11.08
CA ASN A 86 -6.71 -10.77 -11.40
C ASN A 86 -7.04 -10.61 -12.89
N ARG A 87 -6.84 -9.42 -13.48
CA ARG A 87 -7.04 -9.16 -14.91
C ARG A 87 -6.15 -10.05 -15.78
N SER A 88 -4.88 -10.25 -15.40
CA SER A 88 -3.94 -11.08 -16.16
C SER A 88 -4.35 -12.56 -16.18
N ARG A 89 -4.94 -13.07 -15.10
CA ARG A 89 -5.41 -14.46 -14.99
C ARG A 89 -6.78 -14.69 -15.60
N HIS A 90 -7.64 -13.68 -15.60
CA HIS A 90 -8.94 -13.70 -16.27
C HIS A 90 -8.84 -13.05 -17.65
N GLY A 91 -7.78 -13.38 -18.41
CA GLY A 91 -7.55 -12.85 -19.75
C GLY A 91 -8.70 -13.15 -20.74
N ALA A 92 -9.49 -14.20 -20.47
CA ALA A 92 -10.71 -14.52 -21.22
C ALA A 92 -11.83 -13.48 -21.00
N ASP A 93 -11.93 -12.88 -19.82
CA ASP A 93 -12.95 -11.86 -19.51
C ASP A 93 -12.59 -10.48 -20.08
N THR A 94 -11.36 -10.33 -20.58
CA THR A 94 -10.85 -9.11 -21.22
C THR A 94 -10.57 -9.31 -22.72
N SER A 95 -10.91 -10.47 -23.28
CA SER A 95 -10.75 -10.76 -24.72
C SER A 95 -11.55 -9.78 -25.58
N TRP A 96 -12.76 -9.41 -25.14
CA TRP A 96 -13.61 -8.44 -25.83
C TRP A 96 -12.93 -7.07 -25.98
N VAL A 97 -12.06 -6.66 -25.05
CA VAL A 97 -11.30 -5.40 -25.15
C VAL A 97 -10.24 -5.48 -26.24
N LYS A 98 -9.55 -6.63 -26.37
CA LYS A 98 -8.57 -6.87 -27.44
C LYS A 98 -9.24 -6.88 -28.81
N GLU A 99 -10.41 -7.50 -28.91
CA GLU A 99 -11.25 -7.49 -30.11
C GLU A 99 -11.70 -6.07 -30.48
N LEU A 100 -12.08 -5.24 -29.50
CA LEU A 100 -12.50 -3.84 -29.71
C LEU A 100 -11.35 -2.92 -30.15
N LEU A 101 -10.12 -3.23 -29.72
CA LEU A 101 -8.91 -2.46 -30.04
C LEU A 101 -8.20 -2.95 -31.31
N HIS A 102 -8.73 -3.97 -32.00
CA HIS A 102 -8.10 -4.62 -33.15
C HIS A 102 -6.63 -5.07 -32.88
N LEU A 103 -6.37 -5.55 -31.66
CA LEU A 103 -5.07 -6.07 -31.23
C LEU A 103 -5.01 -7.61 -31.31
#